data_AF-A0A7J6RED3-F1
#
_entry.id   AF-A0A7J6RED3-F1
#
_cell.length_a   1.000
_cell.length_b   1.000
_cell.length_c   1.000
_cell.angle_alpha   90.00
_cell.angle_beta   90.00
_cell.angle_gamma   90.00
#
_symmetry.space_group_name_H-M   'P 1'
#
loop_
_entity.id
_entity.type
_entity.pdbx_description
1 polymer ?
#
loop_
_entity_poly.entity_id
_entity_poly.type
_entity_poly.pdbx_seq_one_letter_code
_entity_poly.pdbx_strand_id
1 'polypeptide(L)'
;VPFAIGFDGGGSIRIPSSWSGVVGLAPTFGRVNFESSSTPVFSTIHCGPIAATVADAAHVLKVIGNTKHEVPHIYDSLYGPDGRPAVHLHALTSPQQGRKVTVGIFQDWVHHSDPEVYRAFERTLNALDWSVYNFTMPNMGAQALSH
;
A
#
# COMPACT_ATOMS: atom_id res chain seq x y z
N VAL A 1 10.81 -13.08 -13.46
CA VAL A 1 11.27 -13.18 -12.06
C VAL A 1 10.06 -13.40 -11.15
N PRO A 2 10.19 -14.02 -9.96
CA PRO A 2 9.04 -14.30 -9.08
C PRO A 2 8.46 -13.04 -8.43
N PHE A 3 9.29 -12.02 -8.20
CA PHE A 3 8.89 -10.70 -7.73
C PHE A 3 9.93 -9.66 -8.19
N ALA A 4 9.58 -8.38 -8.05
CA ALA A 4 10.49 -7.25 -8.20
C ALA A 4 10.38 -6.31 -6.99
N ILE A 5 11.41 -5.49 -6.78
CA ILE A 5 11.38 -4.40 -5.79
C ILE A 5 11.24 -3.09 -6.56
N GLY A 6 10.32 -2.25 -6.09
CA GLY A 6 10.11 -0.92 -6.63
C GLY A 6 10.13 0.14 -5.55
N PHE A 7 10.09 1.39 -6.01
CA PHE A 7 9.99 2.59 -5.18
C PHE A 7 8.75 3.35 -5.63
N ASP A 8 7.87 3.70 -4.70
CA ASP A 8 6.61 4.41 -4.96
C ASP A 8 6.69 5.77 -4.29
N GLY A 9 6.88 6.84 -5.08
CA GLY A 9 6.76 8.22 -4.60
C GLY A 9 5.37 8.77 -4.89
N GLY A 10 4.97 8.70 -6.17
CA GLY A 10 3.66 9.16 -6.67
C GLY A 10 2.80 8.07 -7.29
N GLY A 11 3.03 6.81 -6.93
CA GLY A 11 2.32 5.66 -7.50
C GLY A 11 3.20 4.70 -8.32
N SER A 12 4.52 4.87 -8.32
CA SER A 12 5.43 4.12 -9.21
C SER A 12 5.54 2.61 -8.92
N ILE A 13 4.97 2.09 -7.83
CA ILE A 13 4.71 0.64 -7.65
C ILE A 13 3.28 0.32 -8.10
N ARG A 14 2.30 1.09 -7.61
CA ARG A 14 0.86 0.79 -7.78
C ARG A 14 0.36 0.96 -9.21
N ILE A 15 0.78 2.01 -9.92
CA ILE A 15 0.37 2.34 -11.29
C ILE A 15 0.84 1.27 -12.30
N PRO A 16 2.14 0.93 -12.40
CA PRO A 16 2.55 -0.10 -13.35
C PRO A 16 1.98 -1.48 -13.00
N SER A 17 1.73 -1.75 -11.70
CA SER A 17 1.10 -2.99 -11.26
C SER A 17 -0.35 -3.10 -11.72
N SER A 18 -1.12 -2.00 -11.64
CA SER A 18 -2.51 -1.99 -12.13
C SER A 18 -2.59 -2.13 -13.65
N TRP A 19 -1.65 -1.53 -14.40
CA TRP A 19 -1.56 -1.70 -15.85
C TRP A 19 -1.13 -3.09 -16.29
N SER A 20 -0.32 -3.77 -15.48
CA SER A 20 0.22 -5.09 -15.80
C SER A 20 -0.60 -6.25 -15.21
N GLY A 21 -1.68 -5.97 -14.47
CA GLY A 21 -2.51 -7.00 -13.85
C GLY A 21 -1.81 -7.80 -12.75
N VAL A 22 -0.92 -7.16 -11.98
CA VAL A 22 -0.16 -7.78 -10.88
C VAL A 22 -0.36 -7.01 -9.56
N VAL A 23 0.13 -7.57 -8.46
CA VAL A 23 0.03 -6.95 -7.13
C VAL A 23 1.23 -6.03 -6.89
N GLY A 24 0.97 -4.75 -6.66
CA GLY A 24 1.96 -3.77 -6.22
C GLY A 24 1.64 -3.27 -4.82
N LEU A 25 2.53 -3.48 -3.86
CA LEU A 25 2.36 -3.06 -2.48
C LEU A 25 3.31 -1.91 -2.15
N ALA A 26 2.77 -0.73 -1.92
CA ALA A 26 3.48 0.39 -1.29
C ALA A 26 3.24 0.32 0.24
N PRO A 27 4.23 -0.09 1.05
CA PRO A 27 4.05 -0.22 2.49
C PRO A 27 3.96 1.16 3.17
N THR A 28 3.62 1.19 4.46
CA THR A 28 3.70 2.42 5.28
C THR A 28 5.06 3.09 5.12
N PHE A 29 5.08 4.42 5.05
CA PHE A 29 6.33 5.19 4.96
C PHE A 29 7.30 4.79 6.09
N GLY A 30 8.56 4.60 5.75
CA GLY A 30 9.57 4.09 6.67
C GLY A 30 9.45 2.61 7.04
N ARG A 31 8.52 1.82 6.49
CA ARG A 31 8.38 0.39 6.84
C ARG A 31 9.55 -0.46 6.35
N VAL A 32 10.04 -0.19 5.14
CA VAL A 32 11.20 -0.85 4.53
C VAL A 32 12.33 0.16 4.53
N ASN A 33 13.50 -0.25 5.04
CA ASN A 33 14.66 0.63 4.96
C ASN A 33 15.18 0.66 3.52
N PHE A 34 15.30 1.85 2.95
CA PHE A 34 16.02 2.05 1.70
C PHE A 34 16.93 3.28 1.72
N GLU A 35 16.92 4.02 2.84
CA GLU A 35 17.76 5.18 3.01
C GLU A 35 19.19 4.73 3.28
N SER A 36 20.13 5.42 2.63
CA SER A 36 21.55 5.28 2.85
C SER A 36 22.13 6.66 3.17
N SER A 37 23.35 6.72 3.69
CA SER A 37 24.03 7.99 3.97
C SER A 37 24.18 8.92 2.75
N SER A 38 24.00 8.40 1.53
CA SER A 38 24.08 9.14 0.27
C SER A 38 22.73 9.33 -0.44
N THR A 39 21.63 8.82 0.12
CA THR A 39 20.29 9.00 -0.48
C THR A 39 19.66 10.29 0.08
N PRO A 40 19.17 11.21 -0.77
CA PRO A 40 18.37 12.33 -0.29
C PRO A 40 17.18 11.84 0.53
N VAL A 41 16.84 12.53 1.61
CA VAL A 41 15.65 12.22 2.42
C VAL A 41 14.42 12.53 1.57
N PHE A 42 13.73 11.49 1.11
CA PHE A 42 12.50 11.62 0.34
C PHE A 42 11.31 11.25 1.24
N SER A 43 10.55 12.26 1.67
CA SER A 43 9.41 12.09 2.59
C SER A 43 8.21 11.36 1.98
N THR A 44 8.23 11.07 0.68
CA THR A 44 7.12 10.46 -0.06
C THR A 44 7.45 9.09 -0.64
N ILE A 45 8.71 8.62 -0.56
CA ILE A 45 9.12 7.37 -1.22
C ILE A 45 8.90 6.16 -0.31
N HIS A 46 8.27 5.14 -0.88
CA HIS A 46 8.02 3.85 -0.27
C HIS A 46 8.76 2.75 -1.04
N CYS A 47 9.58 1.94 -0.37
CA CYS A 47 10.16 0.74 -0.97
C CYS A 47 9.22 -0.46 -0.74
N GLY A 48 8.91 -1.22 -1.79
CA GLY A 48 7.94 -2.30 -1.71
C GLY A 48 7.97 -3.31 -2.86
N PRO A 49 7.27 -4.44 -2.72
CA PRO A 49 7.27 -5.50 -3.72
C PRO A 49 6.23 -5.30 -4.83
N ILE A 50 6.58 -5.77 -6.02
CA ILE A 50 5.67 -6.10 -7.12
C ILE A 50 5.71 -7.61 -7.31
N ALA A 51 4.57 -8.29 -7.26
CA ALA A 51 4.48 -9.75 -7.34
C ALA A 51 3.20 -10.22 -8.03
N ALA A 52 3.17 -11.48 -8.46
CA ALA A 52 2.01 -12.05 -9.15
C ALA A 52 0.80 -12.25 -8.22
N THR A 53 1.01 -12.44 -6.91
CA THR A 53 -0.06 -12.69 -5.95
C THR A 53 0.10 -11.87 -4.66
N VAL A 54 -1.00 -11.71 -3.92
CA VAL A 54 -1.00 -11.05 -2.60
C VAL A 54 -0.13 -11.83 -1.61
N ALA A 55 -0.14 -13.16 -1.69
CA ALA A 55 0.68 -14.01 -0.83
C ALA A 55 2.17 -13.77 -1.07
N ASP A 56 2.61 -13.71 -2.33
CA ASP A 56 4.00 -13.43 -2.69
C ASP A 56 4.44 -12.04 -2.22
N ALA A 57 3.62 -11.01 -2.47
CA ALA A 57 3.89 -9.65 -2.01
C ALA A 57 4.03 -9.59 -0.48
N ALA A 58 3.16 -10.27 0.26
CA ALA A 58 3.22 -10.34 1.72
C ALA A 58 4.47 -11.08 2.24
N HIS A 59 4.87 -12.17 1.58
CA HIS A 59 6.10 -12.88 1.91
C HIS A 59 7.35 -12.03 1.67
N VAL A 60 7.43 -11.32 0.54
CA VAL A 60 8.53 -10.40 0.27
C VAL A 60 8.56 -9.28 1.32
N LEU A 61 7.41 -8.66 1.63
CA LEU A 61 7.34 -7.62 2.66
C LEU A 61 7.77 -8.14 4.04
N LYS A 62 7.46 -9.39 4.40
CA LYS A 62 7.93 -9.98 5.67
C LYS A 62 9.46 -10.01 5.77
N VAL A 63 10.15 -10.20 4.65
CA VAL A 63 11.62 -10.23 4.60
C VAL A 63 12.18 -8.81 4.65
N ILE A 64 11.71 -7.90 3.78
CA ILE A 64 12.29 -6.55 3.63
C ILE A 64 11.76 -5.54 4.66
N GLY A 65 10.60 -5.78 5.25
CA GLY A 65 9.90 -4.83 6.13
C GLY A 65 10.28 -4.91 7.61
N ASN A 66 11.28 -5.74 7.96
CA ASN A 66 11.81 -5.89 9.32
C ASN A 66 13.32 -5.58 9.40
N THR A 67 13.90 -4.98 8.37
CA THR A 67 15.32 -4.60 8.35
C THR A 67 15.57 -3.46 9.33
N LYS A 68 16.62 -3.57 10.15
CA LYS A 68 17.09 -2.45 10.97
C LYS A 68 17.59 -1.33 10.07
N HIS A 69 17.34 -0.10 10.51
CA HIS A 69 17.84 1.06 9.81
C HIS A 69 19.30 1.32 10.20
N GLU A 70 20.18 1.44 9.20
CA GLU A 70 21.59 1.81 9.44
C GLU A 70 21.70 3.28 9.86
N VAL A 71 20.86 4.14 9.27
CA VAL A 71 20.66 5.53 9.68
C VAL A 71 19.32 5.62 10.41
N PRO A 72 19.27 6.07 11.68
CA PRO A 72 18.03 6.14 12.43
C PRO A 72 16.98 6.97 11.68
N HIS A 73 15.86 6.34 11.32
CA HIS A 73 14.72 7.04 10.73
C HIS A 73 13.76 7.45 11.85
N ILE A 74 12.99 8.52 11.64
CA ILE A 74 12.06 9.04 12.67
C ILE A 74 11.06 7.96 13.15
N TYR A 75 10.77 6.96 12.32
CA TYR A 75 9.86 5.89 12.73
C TYR A 75 10.52 4.88 13.68
N ASP A 76 11.84 4.75 13.69
CA ASP A 76 12.51 3.87 14.66
C ASP A 76 12.31 4.36 16.09
N SER A 77 12.26 5.69 16.29
CA SER A 77 11.94 6.26 17.59
C SER A 77 10.44 6.19 17.92
N LEU A 78 9.55 6.31 16.93
CA LEU A 78 8.09 6.18 17.13
C LEU A 78 7.68 4.77 17.56
N TYR A 79 8.34 3.74 17.02
CA TYR A 79 8.05 2.35 17.38
C TYR A 79 8.72 1.91 18.69
N GLY A 80 9.73 2.64 19.15
CA GLY A 80 10.41 2.35 20.41
C GLY A 80 11.23 1.03 20.37
N PRO A 81 11.61 0.49 21.55
CA PRO A 81 12.52 -0.65 21.64
C PRO A 81 11.93 -1.96 21.07
N ASP A 82 10.61 -2.09 21.06
CA ASP A 82 9.89 -3.26 20.53
C ASP A 82 9.91 -3.29 18.99
N GLY A 83 10.25 -2.16 18.36
CA GLY A 83 10.34 -2.02 16.91
C GLY A 83 8.99 -2.14 16.21
N ARG A 84 9.04 -2.32 14.89
CA ARG A 84 7.85 -2.33 14.04
C ARG A 84 7.00 -3.58 14.30
N PRO A 85 5.66 -3.48 14.29
CA PRO A 85 4.80 -4.65 14.35
C PRO A 85 5.15 -5.64 13.24
N ALA A 86 5.30 -6.92 13.58
CA ALA A 86 5.65 -7.95 12.59
C ALA A 86 4.61 -8.04 11.47
N VAL A 87 5.06 -8.38 10.25
CA VAL A 87 4.13 -8.65 9.14
C VAL A 87 3.28 -9.90 9.47
N HIS A 88 1.97 -9.71 9.58
CA HIS A 88 1.04 -10.78 9.90
C HIS A 88 0.64 -11.55 8.63
N LEU A 89 1.10 -12.80 8.52
CA LEU A 89 0.70 -13.70 7.42
C LEU A 89 -0.48 -14.61 7.77
N HIS A 90 -1.04 -14.49 8.98
CA HIS A 90 -2.13 -15.35 9.45
C HIS A 90 -3.34 -15.34 8.52
N ALA A 91 -3.65 -14.20 7.90
CA ALA A 91 -4.76 -14.09 6.96
C ALA A 91 -4.57 -14.96 5.69
N LEU A 92 -3.33 -15.34 5.34
CA LEU A 92 -3.04 -16.22 4.20
C LEU A 92 -3.31 -17.69 4.52
N THR A 93 -3.11 -18.11 5.77
CA THR A 93 -3.28 -19.52 6.19
C THR A 93 -4.64 -19.77 6.83
N SER A 94 -5.20 -18.75 7.49
CA SER A 94 -6.41 -18.82 8.29
C SER A 94 -7.22 -17.54 8.07
N PRO A 95 -7.81 -17.37 6.87
CA PRO A 95 -8.59 -16.18 6.55
C PRO A 95 -9.76 -16.04 7.52
N GLN A 96 -9.93 -14.85 8.09
CA GLN A 96 -11.09 -14.56 8.92
C GLN A 96 -12.34 -14.49 8.04
N GLN A 97 -13.17 -15.53 8.11
CA GLN A 97 -14.44 -15.56 7.40
C GLN A 97 -15.48 -14.70 8.11
N GLY A 98 -16.36 -14.05 7.34
CA GLY A 98 -17.50 -13.30 7.86
C GLY A 98 -17.17 -11.99 8.59
N ARG A 99 -15.90 -11.56 8.63
CA ARG A 99 -15.54 -10.23 9.16
C ARG A 99 -16.03 -9.16 8.18
N LYS A 100 -17.09 -8.45 8.57
CA LYS A 100 -17.54 -7.26 7.84
C LYS A 100 -16.61 -6.09 8.15
N VAL A 101 -16.01 -5.53 7.10
CA VAL A 101 -15.18 -4.33 7.16
C VAL A 101 -16.00 -3.15 6.63
N THR A 102 -15.76 -1.95 7.16
CA THR A 102 -16.30 -0.72 6.57
C THR A 102 -15.27 -0.14 5.62
N VAL A 103 -15.65 0.09 4.36
CA VAL A 103 -14.83 0.76 3.35
C VAL A 103 -15.33 2.18 3.16
N GLY A 104 -14.44 3.15 3.35
CA GLY A 104 -14.67 4.54 2.97
C GLY A 104 -14.55 4.71 1.46
N ILE A 105 -15.56 5.30 0.80
CA ILE A 105 -15.51 5.62 -0.63
C ILE A 105 -15.84 7.10 -0.84
N PHE A 106 -14.97 7.81 -1.55
CA PHE A 106 -15.30 9.12 -2.09
C PHE A 106 -15.90 8.96 -3.48
N GLN A 107 -17.23 8.87 -3.54
CA GLN A 107 -17.98 8.49 -4.74
C GLN A 107 -17.66 9.39 -5.92
N ASP A 108 -17.74 10.72 -5.76
CA ASP A 108 -17.49 11.68 -6.85
C ASP A 108 -16.10 11.49 -7.46
N TRP A 109 -15.09 11.20 -6.64
CA TRP A 109 -13.74 10.96 -7.12
C TRP A 109 -13.63 9.67 -7.95
N VAL A 110 -14.27 8.59 -7.51
CA VAL A 110 -14.26 7.32 -8.25
C VAL A 110 -15.08 7.43 -9.54
N HIS A 111 -16.15 8.24 -9.56
CA HIS A 111 -16.97 8.51 -10.75
C HIS A 111 -16.22 9.29 -11.85
N HIS A 112 -15.10 9.95 -11.56
CA HIS A 112 -14.25 10.58 -12.58
C HIS A 112 -13.41 9.59 -13.40
N SER A 113 -13.43 8.30 -13.06
CA SER A 113 -12.72 7.26 -13.81
C SER A 113 -13.39 6.92 -15.15
N ASP A 114 -12.66 6.23 -16.02
CA ASP A 114 -13.25 5.64 -17.23
C ASP A 114 -14.42 4.71 -16.85
N PRO A 115 -15.55 4.71 -17.61
CA PRO A 115 -16.71 3.89 -17.29
C PRO A 115 -16.41 2.41 -17.09
N GLU A 116 -15.44 1.82 -17.80
CA GLU A 116 -15.08 0.42 -17.62
C GLU A 116 -14.34 0.16 -16.31
N VAL A 117 -13.49 1.09 -15.88
CA VAL A 117 -12.79 1.05 -14.60
C VAL A 117 -13.80 1.16 -13.45
N TYR A 118 -14.75 2.09 -13.55
CA TYR A 118 -15.82 2.26 -12.58
C TYR A 118 -16.64 0.96 -12.41
N ARG A 119 -17.06 0.34 -13.53
CA ARG A 119 -17.81 -0.93 -13.49
C ARG A 119 -17.00 -2.07 -12.86
N ALA A 120 -15.69 -2.16 -13.13
CA ALA A 120 -14.83 -3.17 -12.53
C ALA A 120 -14.69 -2.97 -11.01
N PHE A 121 -14.57 -1.72 -10.57
CA PHE A 121 -14.58 -1.34 -9.16
C PHE A 121 -15.91 -1.73 -8.48
N GLU A 122 -17.06 -1.38 -9.04
CA GLU A 122 -18.38 -1.73 -8.48
C GLU A 122 -18.59 -3.24 -8.36
N ARG A 123 -18.21 -4.00 -9.39
CA ARG A 123 -18.29 -5.48 -9.35
C ARG A 123 -17.49 -6.05 -8.17
N THR A 124 -16.31 -5.49 -7.92
CA THR A 124 -15.45 -5.93 -6.80
C THR A 124 -16.08 -5.58 -5.47
N LEU A 125 -16.60 -4.36 -5.32
CA LEU A 125 -17.25 -3.91 -4.08
C LEU A 125 -18.47 -4.76 -3.74
N ASN A 126 -19.31 -5.05 -4.73
CA ASN A 126 -20.50 -5.90 -4.56
C ASN A 126 -20.14 -7.35 -4.18
N ALA A 127 -19.00 -7.87 -4.67
CA ALA A 127 -18.55 -9.21 -4.34
C ALA A 127 -18.01 -9.36 -2.90
N LEU A 128 -17.59 -8.26 -2.26
CA LEU A 128 -16.99 -8.29 -0.91
C LEU A 128 -18.01 -8.31 0.24
N ASP A 129 -19.28 -7.94 0.00
CA ASP A 129 -20.34 -7.81 1.03
C ASP A 129 -19.89 -6.96 2.26
N TRP A 130 -19.15 -5.88 1.99
CA TRP A 130 -18.63 -4.96 3.01
C TRP A 130 -19.54 -3.74 3.18
N SER A 131 -19.52 -3.15 4.38
CA SER A 131 -20.26 -1.92 4.65
C SER A 131 -19.60 -0.74 3.95
N VAL A 132 -20.36 0.07 3.23
CA VAL A 132 -19.84 1.26 2.53
C VAL A 132 -20.13 2.51 3.34
N TYR A 133 -19.09 3.30 3.60
CA TYR A 133 -19.20 4.64 4.17
C TYR A 133 -18.82 5.67 3.11
N ASN A 134 -19.79 6.47 2.67
CA ASN A 134 -19.51 7.54 1.72
C ASN A 134 -18.92 8.74 2.45
N PHE A 135 -17.78 9.23 1.97
CA PHE A 135 -17.13 10.42 2.51
C PHE A 135 -16.70 11.37 1.39
N THR A 136 -16.27 12.57 1.76
CA THR A 136 -15.70 13.55 0.85
C THR A 136 -14.31 13.93 1.31
N MET A 137 -13.36 14.01 0.38
CA MET A 137 -12.00 14.46 0.65
C MET A 137 -11.78 15.88 0.11
N PRO A 138 -11.70 16.91 0.97
CA PRO A 138 -11.47 18.27 0.49
C PRO A 138 -10.03 18.49 0.02
N ASN A 139 -9.80 19.57 -0.73
CA ASN A 139 -8.48 20.08 -1.10
C ASN A 139 -7.59 19.14 -1.92
N MET A 140 -8.17 18.24 -2.74
CA MET A 140 -7.40 17.30 -3.56
C MET A 140 -6.40 17.98 -4.51
N GLY A 141 -6.74 19.14 -5.07
CA GLY A 141 -5.81 19.91 -5.91
C GLY A 141 -4.60 20.43 -5.15
N ALA A 142 -4.79 20.88 -3.90
CA ALA A 142 -3.68 21.31 -3.05
C ALA A 142 -2.79 20.10 -2.66
N GLN A 143 -3.39 18.95 -2.37
CA GLN A 143 -2.66 17.72 -2.08
C GLN A 143 -1.78 17.29 -3.27
N ALA A 144 -2.31 17.36 -4.49
CA ALA A 144 -1.56 17.04 -5.71
C ALA A 144 -0.39 17.99 -5.98
N LEU A 145 -0.53 19.29 -5.65
CA LEU A 145 0.55 20.28 -5.79
C LEU A 145 1.61 20.17 -4.69
N SER A 146 1.24 19.69 -3.50
CA SER A 146 2.16 19.54 -2.36
C SER A 146 2.95 18.24 -2.36
N HIS A 147 2.53 17.29 -3.20
CA HIS A 147 3.19 15.99 -3.38
C HIS A 147 4.50 16.15 -4.16
#